data_AF-A0A6B0SGV6-F1
#
_entry.id   AF-A0A6B0SGV6-F1
#
_cell.length_a   1.000
_cell.length_b   1.000
_cell.length_c   1.000
_cell.angle_alpha   90.00
_cell.angle_beta   90.00
_cell.angle_gamma   90.00
#
_symmetry.space_group_name_H-M   'P 1'
#
loop_
_entity.id
_entity.type
_entity.pdbx_description
1 polymer ?
#
loop_
_entity_poly.entity_id
_entity_poly.type
_entity_poly.pdbx_seq_one_letter_code
_entity_poly.pdbx_strand_id
1 'polypeptide(L)'
;MTERSRYWERIKPLADRARRDCEHFERPEEPPDEQQALEYLREGVGPAISIYVEGRTGGQRVPFTDVELSLLEQSMNNWLSLYAQCYGKELDAAFSIREAAEVLLDTRNVADTARVLTHIPERGVRDPQPSGKE
;
A
#
# COMPACT_ATOMS: atom_id res chain seq x y z
N MET A 1 7.81 -17.50 24.00
CA MET A 1 8.52 -16.90 22.87
C MET A 1 7.58 -17.00 21.69
N THR A 2 7.04 -15.88 21.20
CA THR A 2 6.19 -15.92 20.00
C THR A 2 7.11 -16.27 18.83
N GLU A 3 7.02 -17.50 18.33
CA GLU A 3 7.75 -17.92 17.14
C GLU A 3 7.33 -17.01 15.98
N ARG A 4 8.27 -16.20 15.51
CA ARG A 4 8.09 -15.30 14.38
C ARG A 4 8.04 -16.14 13.09
N SER A 5 7.27 -15.68 12.11
CA SER A 5 7.22 -16.36 10.83
C SER A 5 8.53 -16.18 10.05
N ARG A 6 8.73 -17.01 9.01
CA ARG A 6 9.84 -16.85 8.04
C ARG A 6 9.83 -15.49 7.32
N TYR A 7 8.72 -14.75 7.38
CA TYR A 7 8.59 -13.43 6.75
C TYR A 7 9.00 -12.28 7.66
N TRP A 8 9.29 -12.53 8.94
CA TRP A 8 9.70 -11.49 9.89
C TRP A 8 10.86 -10.63 9.38
N GLU A 9 11.85 -11.24 8.75
CA GLU A 9 13.02 -10.54 8.20
C GLU A 9 12.68 -9.63 7.01
N ARG A 10 11.50 -9.83 6.38
CA ARG A 10 10.95 -8.94 5.36
C ARG A 10 9.99 -7.90 5.96
N ILE A 11 9.20 -8.29 6.96
CA ILE A 11 8.21 -7.41 7.60
C ILE A 11 8.87 -6.31 8.43
N LYS A 12 9.87 -6.65 9.24
CA LYS A 12 10.56 -5.68 10.10
C LYS A 12 11.18 -4.50 9.33
N PRO A 13 12.01 -4.70 8.29
CA PRO A 13 12.57 -3.57 7.54
C PRO A 13 11.50 -2.79 6.76
N LEU A 14 10.42 -3.47 6.34
CA LEU A 14 9.31 -2.83 5.65
C LEU A 14 8.58 -1.84 6.59
N ALA A 15 8.29 -2.26 7.82
CA ALA A 15 7.68 -1.39 8.82
C ALA A 15 8.58 -0.22 9.25
N ASP A 16 9.88 -0.47 9.37
CA ASP A 16 10.87 0.55 9.67
C ASP A 16 11.00 1.58 8.53
N ARG A 17 10.86 1.15 7.26
CA ARG A 17 10.76 2.05 6.12
C ARG A 17 9.48 2.89 6.16
N ALA A 18 8.32 2.28 6.37
CA ALA A 18 7.05 3.02 6.45
C ALA A 18 7.10 4.12 7.50
N ARG A 19 7.72 3.84 8.64
CA ARG A 19 7.94 4.84 9.69
C ARG A 19 8.85 5.97 9.22
N ARG A 20 10.01 5.65 8.62
CA ARG A 20 10.93 6.66 8.08
C ARG A 20 10.24 7.54 7.03
N ASP A 21 9.51 6.93 6.10
CA ASP A 21 8.80 7.66 5.06
C ASP A 21 7.81 8.64 5.68
N CYS A 22 7.07 8.25 6.73
CA CYS A 22 6.21 9.17 7.46
C CYS A 22 6.97 10.29 8.20
N GLU A 23 8.12 9.97 8.80
CA GLU A 23 8.95 10.96 9.52
C GLU A 23 9.61 11.98 8.57
N HIS A 24 9.92 11.56 7.34
CA HIS A 24 10.57 12.38 6.32
C HIS A 24 9.61 12.98 5.30
N PHE A 25 8.33 12.62 5.33
CA PHE A 25 7.37 13.10 4.35
C PHE A 25 7.13 14.59 4.51
N GLU A 26 7.33 15.31 3.42
CA GLU A 26 6.92 16.70 3.26
C GLU A 26 5.77 16.76 2.25
N ARG A 27 4.68 17.43 2.63
CA ARG A 27 3.52 17.59 1.74
C ARG A 27 3.96 18.41 0.51
N PRO A 28 3.68 17.95 -0.72
CA PRO A 28 4.09 18.68 -1.91
C PRO A 28 3.44 20.07 -1.96
N GLU A 29 4.20 21.07 -2.41
CA GLU A 29 3.71 22.45 -2.58
C GLU A 29 2.64 22.54 -3.67
N GLU A 30 2.76 21.74 -4.73
CA GLU A 30 1.84 21.67 -5.87
C GLU A 30 1.31 20.23 -6.08
N PRO A 31 0.29 19.79 -5.33
CA PRO A 31 -0.32 18.48 -5.55
C PRO A 31 -1.13 18.44 -6.86
N PRO A 32 -1.17 17.30 -7.58
CA PRO A 32 -0.67 15.99 -7.15
C PRO A 32 0.79 15.71 -7.49
N ASP A 33 1.54 15.12 -6.55
CA ASP A 33 2.83 14.48 -6.83
C ASP A 33 2.62 12.99 -7.15
N GLU A 34 2.29 12.71 -8.41
CA GLU A 34 1.97 11.35 -8.86
C GLU A 34 3.17 10.40 -8.81
N GLN A 35 4.40 10.91 -9.00
CA GLN A 35 5.58 10.06 -9.00
C GLN A 35 5.87 9.53 -7.60
N GLN A 36 5.88 10.40 -6.60
CA GLN A 36 6.08 10.03 -5.19
C GLN A 36 4.91 9.17 -4.68
N ALA A 37 3.67 9.48 -5.09
CA ALA A 37 2.51 8.67 -4.78
C ALA A 37 2.65 7.22 -5.28
N LEU A 38 3.06 7.04 -6.54
CA LEU A 38 3.27 5.71 -7.14
C LEU A 38 4.44 4.97 -6.50
N GLU A 39 5.47 5.67 -6.02
CA GLU A 39 6.60 5.06 -5.30
C GLU A 39 6.14 4.42 -3.98
N TYR A 40 5.34 5.13 -3.17
CA TYR A 40 4.77 4.57 -1.94
C TYR A 40 3.92 3.32 -2.20
N LEU A 41 3.19 3.30 -3.32
CA LEU A 41 2.41 2.13 -3.70
C LEU A 41 3.29 0.96 -4.14
N ARG A 42 4.26 1.20 -5.03
CA ARG A 42 5.08 0.14 -5.64
C ARG A 42 6.10 -0.45 -4.69
N GLU A 43 6.70 0.37 -3.84
CA GLU A 43 7.76 -0.05 -2.94
C GLU A 43 7.30 -0.25 -1.49
N GLY A 44 6.10 0.24 -1.15
CA GLY A 44 5.52 0.12 0.19
C GLY A 44 4.32 -0.83 0.24
N VAL A 45 3.18 -0.36 -0.26
CA VAL A 45 1.88 -1.08 -0.22
C VAL A 45 1.97 -2.43 -0.93
N GLY A 46 2.53 -2.47 -2.14
CA GLY A 46 2.66 -3.69 -2.94
C GLY A 46 3.44 -4.79 -2.22
N PRO A 47 4.67 -4.52 -1.74
CA PRO A 47 5.44 -5.47 -0.95
C PRO A 47 4.74 -5.94 0.34
N ALA A 48 4.02 -5.07 1.04
CA ALA A 48 3.27 -5.45 2.24
C ALA A 48 2.17 -6.47 1.92
N ILE A 49 1.36 -6.20 0.90
CA ILE A 49 0.28 -7.10 0.46
C ILE A 49 0.87 -8.40 -0.09
N SER A 50 1.98 -8.32 -0.85
CA SER A 50 2.64 -9.48 -1.43
C SER A 50 3.10 -10.48 -0.37
N ILE A 51 3.73 -10.00 0.73
CA ILE A 51 4.13 -10.86 1.86
C ILE A 51 2.92 -11.61 2.44
N TYR A 52 1.80 -10.91 2.64
CA TYR A 52 0.58 -11.52 3.14
C TYR A 52 0.04 -12.59 2.18
N VAL A 53 -0.06 -12.29 0.89
CA VAL A 53 -0.53 -13.22 -0.15
C VAL A 53 0.38 -14.44 -0.24
N GLU A 54 1.71 -14.26 -0.26
CA GLU A 54 2.69 -15.36 -0.27
C GLU A 54 2.52 -16.29 0.93
N GLY A 55 2.31 -15.74 2.13
CA GLY A 55 2.08 -16.53 3.34
C GLY A 55 0.76 -17.32 3.33
N ARG A 56 -0.23 -16.88 2.55
CA ARG A 56 -1.55 -17.52 2.44
C ARG A 56 -1.71 -18.46 1.25
N THR A 57 -0.95 -18.24 0.17
CA THR A 57 -1.08 -18.95 -1.11
C THR A 57 0.14 -19.78 -1.51
N GLY A 58 1.30 -19.58 -0.87
CA GLY A 58 2.59 -20.22 -1.22
C GLY A 58 2.75 -21.68 -0.79
N GLY A 59 1.74 -22.52 -0.99
CA GLY A 59 1.79 -23.98 -0.81
C GLY A 59 1.73 -24.49 0.64
N GLN A 60 2.32 -23.77 1.60
CA GLN A 60 2.16 -24.01 3.04
C GLN A 60 1.67 -22.73 3.70
N ARG A 61 0.47 -22.78 4.30
CA ARG A 61 -0.08 -21.62 5.01
C ARG A 61 0.82 -21.30 6.20
N VAL A 62 1.45 -20.13 6.16
CA VAL A 62 2.32 -19.67 7.26
C VAL A 62 1.44 -18.95 8.28
N PRO A 63 1.48 -19.36 9.57
CA PRO A 63 0.82 -18.59 10.62
C PRO A 63 1.61 -17.32 10.87
N PHE A 64 1.06 -16.17 10.46
CA PHE A 64 1.55 -14.88 10.93
C PHE A 64 1.11 -14.68 12.38
N THR A 65 2.02 -14.15 13.20
CA THR A 65 1.67 -13.67 14.53
C THR A 65 0.84 -12.38 14.45
N ASP A 66 0.05 -12.08 15.50
CA ASP A 66 -0.69 -10.81 15.59
C ASP A 66 0.22 -9.59 15.40
N VAL A 67 1.46 -9.66 15.90
CA VAL A 67 2.45 -8.58 15.74
C VAL A 67 2.84 -8.40 14.27
N GLU A 68 3.07 -9.48 13.55
CA GLU A 68 3.41 -9.43 12.12
C GLU A 68 2.27 -8.89 11.26
N LEU A 69 1.04 -9.32 11.53
CA LEU A 69 -0.15 -8.79 10.87
C LEU A 69 -0.33 -7.31 11.17
N SER A 70 -0.24 -6.92 12.45
CA SER A 70 -0.36 -5.52 12.86
C SER A 70 0.71 -4.63 12.22
N LEU A 71 1.94 -5.13 12.07
CA LEU A 71 3.01 -4.38 11.40
C LEU A 71 2.73 -4.22 9.91
N LEU A 72 2.30 -5.27 9.21
CA LEU A 72 1.92 -5.17 7.80
C LEU A 72 0.78 -4.19 7.59
N GLU A 73 -0.25 -4.26 8.42
CA GLU A 73 -1.41 -3.37 8.37
C GLU A 73 -1.02 -1.92 8.63
N GLN A 74 -0.29 -1.64 9.71
CA GLN A 74 0.16 -0.27 10.02
C GLN A 74 1.06 0.29 8.92
N SER A 75 2.02 -0.49 8.42
CA SER A 75 2.93 -0.04 7.37
C SER A 75 2.19 0.30 6.09
N MET A 76 1.26 -0.56 5.69
CA MET A 76 0.42 -0.36 4.52
C MET A 76 -0.42 0.92 4.65
N ASN A 77 -1.11 1.11 5.78
CA ASN A 77 -1.94 2.28 6.01
C ASN A 77 -1.13 3.57 6.07
N ASN A 78 0.08 3.53 6.65
CA ASN A 78 0.99 4.68 6.63
C ASN A 78 1.29 5.12 5.20
N TRP A 79 1.67 4.19 4.31
CA TRP A 79 1.91 4.52 2.90
C TRP A 79 0.65 4.95 2.14
N LEU A 80 -0.52 4.38 2.44
CA LEU A 80 -1.79 4.84 1.84
C LEU A 80 -2.14 6.27 2.28
N SER A 81 -1.82 6.64 3.52
CA SER A 81 -1.95 8.01 4.00
C SER A 81 -0.97 8.96 3.31
N LEU A 82 0.29 8.56 3.13
CA LEU A 82 1.27 9.35 2.35
C LEU A 82 0.84 9.51 0.89
N TYR A 83 0.36 8.42 0.27
CA TYR A 83 -0.25 8.43 -1.05
C TYR A 83 -1.38 9.46 -1.13
N ALA A 84 -2.34 9.44 -0.21
CA ALA A 84 -3.43 10.42 -0.18
C ALA A 84 -2.90 11.87 -0.06
N GLN A 85 -1.90 12.08 0.79
CA GLN A 85 -1.31 13.40 0.99
C GLN A 85 -0.55 13.91 -0.24
N CYS A 86 0.03 13.03 -1.06
CA CYS A 86 0.59 13.41 -2.37
C CYS A 86 -0.48 13.99 -3.31
N TYR A 87 -1.76 13.61 -3.16
CA TYR A 87 -2.89 14.20 -3.89
C TYR A 87 -3.55 15.38 -3.14
N GLY A 88 -2.94 15.86 -2.05
CA GLY A 88 -3.51 16.92 -1.21
C GLY A 88 -4.75 16.48 -0.43
N LYS A 89 -4.94 15.17 -0.24
CA LYS A 89 -6.06 14.57 0.51
C LYS A 89 -5.55 13.97 1.82
N GLU A 90 -6.45 13.82 2.78
CA GLU A 90 -6.17 13.14 4.04
C GLU A 90 -7.01 11.86 4.08
N LEU A 91 -6.40 10.76 4.50
CA LEU A 91 -7.06 9.47 4.59
C LEU A 91 -7.45 9.22 6.05
N ASP A 92 -8.74 9.32 6.34
CA ASP A 92 -9.33 9.01 7.66
C ASP A 92 -9.91 7.58 7.68
N ALA A 93 -9.17 6.62 7.11
CA ALA A 93 -9.58 5.23 7.05
C ALA A 93 -8.37 4.32 7.22
N ALA A 94 -8.57 3.22 7.94
CA ALA A 94 -7.59 2.16 8.07
C ALA A 94 -8.15 0.87 7.48
N PHE A 95 -7.36 0.22 6.64
CA PHE A 95 -7.74 -1.00 5.93
C PHE A 95 -6.95 -2.19 6.47
N SER A 96 -7.60 -3.35 6.57
CA SER A 96 -6.89 -4.58 6.91
C SER A 96 -6.06 -5.08 5.74
N ILE A 97 -4.95 -5.76 6.04
CA ILE A 97 -4.04 -6.30 5.01
C ILE A 97 -4.75 -7.36 4.15
N ARG A 98 -5.72 -8.05 4.76
CA ARG A 98 -6.59 -9.01 4.09
C ARG A 98 -7.45 -8.33 3.03
N GLU A 99 -8.11 -7.23 3.39
CA GLU A 99 -9.00 -6.50 2.47
C GLU A 99 -8.21 -5.98 1.27
N ALA A 100 -7.04 -5.37 1.52
CA ALA A 100 -6.16 -4.90 0.46
C ALA A 100 -5.67 -6.05 -0.44
N ALA A 101 -5.42 -7.23 0.12
CA ALA A 101 -5.08 -8.42 -0.66
C ALA A 101 -6.25 -8.90 -1.53
N GLU A 102 -7.48 -8.89 -1.02
CA GLU A 102 -8.69 -9.25 -1.77
C GLU A 102 -8.88 -8.31 -2.96
N VAL A 103 -8.71 -6.99 -2.75
CA VAL A 103 -8.77 -6.00 -3.82
C VAL A 103 -7.62 -6.17 -4.82
N LEU A 104 -6.38 -6.42 -4.37
CA LEU A 104 -5.25 -6.64 -5.28
C LEU A 104 -5.45 -7.88 -6.19
N LEU A 105 -6.10 -8.92 -5.70
CA LEU A 105 -6.41 -10.10 -6.52
C LEU A 105 -7.44 -9.79 -7.62
N ASP A 106 -8.37 -8.87 -7.37
CA ASP A 106 -9.36 -8.40 -8.34
C ASP A 106 -8.71 -7.46 -9.37
N THR A 107 -8.00 -6.44 -8.92
CA THR A 107 -7.43 -5.40 -9.78
C THR A 107 -6.16 -5.82 -10.50
N ARG A 108 -5.38 -6.74 -9.90
CA ARG A 108 -4.04 -7.16 -10.33
C ARG A 108 -3.06 -6.01 -10.52
N ASN A 109 -3.33 -4.86 -9.90
CA ASN A 109 -2.54 -3.65 -10.02
C ASN A 109 -2.63 -2.86 -8.70
N VAL A 110 -1.48 -2.61 -8.07
CA VAL A 110 -1.41 -1.93 -6.77
C VAL A 110 -1.92 -0.47 -6.82
N ALA A 111 -1.76 0.22 -7.95
CA ALA A 111 -2.30 1.57 -8.12
C ALA A 111 -3.84 1.56 -8.17
N ASP A 112 -4.40 0.59 -8.89
CA ASP A 112 -5.85 0.41 -8.95
C ASP A 112 -6.39 -0.09 -7.60
N THR A 113 -5.66 -0.94 -6.88
CA THR A 113 -5.96 -1.33 -5.49
C THR A 113 -6.03 -0.13 -4.57
N ALA A 114 -5.01 0.73 -4.58
CA ALA A 114 -4.98 1.94 -3.76
C ALA A 114 -6.16 2.86 -4.11
N ARG A 115 -6.51 2.98 -5.40
CA ARG A 115 -7.65 3.77 -5.84
C ARG A 115 -8.99 3.19 -5.37
N VAL A 116 -9.15 1.87 -5.41
CA VAL A 116 -10.36 1.21 -4.91
C VAL A 116 -10.50 1.37 -3.41
N LEU A 117 -9.41 1.25 -2.65
CA LEU A 117 -9.41 1.41 -1.19
C LEU A 117 -9.63 2.87 -0.77
N THR A 118 -8.89 3.80 -1.35
CA THR A 118 -8.84 5.21 -0.89
C THR A 118 -9.82 6.11 -1.63
N HIS A 119 -10.38 5.67 -2.76
CA HIS A 119 -11.13 6.50 -3.72
C HIS A 119 -10.33 7.69 -4.29
N ILE A 120 -9.00 7.68 -4.17
CA ILE A 120 -8.09 8.71 -4.67
C ILE A 120 -7.29 8.15 -5.86
N PRO A 121 -7.09 8.90 -6.95
CA PRO A 121 -7.81 10.13 -7.27
C PRO A 121 -9.29 9.84 -7.56
N GLU A 122 -10.15 10.78 -7.16
CA GLU A 122 -11.58 10.77 -7.46
C GLU A 122 -11.76 10.54 -8.97
N ARG A 123 -12.72 9.68 -9.37
CA ARG A 123 -13.02 9.40 -10.79
C ARG A 123 -13.40 10.72 -11.49
N GLY A 124 -12.41 11.42 -12.06
CA GLY A 124 -12.58 12.77 -12.61
C GLY A 124 -11.27 13.46 -13.00
N VAL A 125 -10.12 13.10 -12.41
CA VAL A 125 -8.81 13.46 -12.97
C VAL A 125 -8.61 12.62 -14.23
N ARG A 126 -8.92 13.23 -15.38
CA ARG A 126 -8.84 12.62 -16.72
C ARG A 126 -7.47 11.98 -16.91
N ASP A 127 -7.49 10.67 -17.19
CA ASP A 127 -6.59 10.08 -18.17
C ASP A 127 -6.74 10.91 -19.46
N PRO A 128 -5.73 11.63 -19.95
CA PRO A 128 -5.75 12.09 -21.33
C PRO A 128 -5.59 10.85 -22.21
N GLN A 129 -6.67 10.12 -22.42
CA GLN A 129 -6.73 9.08 -23.42
C GLN A 129 -6.39 9.75 -24.76
N PRO A 130 -5.30 9.35 -25.45
CA PRO A 130 -5.06 9.86 -26.78
C PRO A 130 -6.19 9.32 -27.65
N SER A 131 -7.13 10.20 -27.99
CA SER A 131 -8.01 10.03 -29.13
C SER A 131 -7.16 10.10 -30.40
N GLY A 132 -6.39 9.04 -30.65
CA GLY A 132 -5.81 8.76 -31.96
C GLY A 132 -6.85 8.04 -32.77
N LYS A 133 -7.67 8.81 -33.47
CA LYS A 133 -8.53 8.35 -34.55
C LYS A 133 -7.97 8.95 -35.81
N GLU A 134 -7.26 8.14 -36.56
CA GLU A 134 -6.95 8.29 -37.98
C GLU A 134 -6.97 6.91 -38.63
#